data_AF-F5GU99-F1
#
_entry.id   AF-F5GU99-F1
#
_cell.length_a   1.000
_cell.length_b   1.000
_cell.length_c   1.000
_cell.angle_alpha   90.00
_cell.angle_beta   90.00
_cell.angle_gamma   90.00
#
_symmetry.space_group_name_H-M   'P 1'
#
loop_
_entity.id
_entity.type
_entity.pdbx_description
1 polymer ?
#
loop_
_entity_poly.entity_id
_entity_poly.type
_entity_poly.pdbx_seq_one_letter_code
_entity_poly.pdbx_strand_id
1 'polypeptide(L)'
;MDVTTFLQFNVFAFIGSIVAGRKQWPAPNKLWIPVYLRLLYIPFFIFCNYLPETRSLPVFFESTWLFVIIAASMSFGSGYFSGLAMMYTSKTVDPSKAQVAGMMAGFFLISGIVSGLIFTMVIKMVVTA
;
A
#
# COMPACT_ATOMS: atom_id res chain seq x y z
N MET A 1 11.10 1.60 -16.70
CA MET A 1 9.64 1.38 -16.54
C MET A 1 9.11 2.13 -15.31
N ASP A 2 9.82 3.19 -14.90
CA ASP A 2 9.76 3.71 -13.53
C ASP A 2 8.84 4.92 -13.43
N VAL A 3 8.88 5.82 -14.43
CA VAL A 3 8.05 7.03 -14.45
C VAL A 3 6.56 6.70 -14.57
N THR A 4 6.19 5.77 -15.46
CA THR A 4 4.79 5.39 -15.67
C THR A 4 4.21 4.68 -14.45
N THR A 5 4.97 3.76 -13.84
CA THR A 5 4.58 3.05 -12.62
C THR A 5 4.49 4.00 -11.43
N PHE A 6 5.43 4.93 -11.30
CA PHE A 6 5.44 5.94 -10.24
C PHE A 6 4.27 6.92 -10.37
N LEU A 7 4.00 7.40 -11.59
CA LEU A 7 2.87 8.30 -11.84
C LEU A 7 1.54 7.59 -11.58
N GLN A 8 1.39 6.35 -12.07
CA GLN A 8 0.20 5.53 -11.79
C GLN A 8 -0.02 5.38 -10.28
N PHE A 9 1.01 5.00 -9.53
CA PHE A 9 0.89 4.83 -8.09
C PHE A 9 0.44 6.12 -7.40
N ASN A 10 1.09 7.25 -7.72
CA ASN A 10 0.79 8.53 -7.08
C ASN A 10 -0.59 9.08 -7.45
N VAL A 11 -1.00 8.96 -8.71
CA VAL A 11 -2.33 9.42 -9.15
C VAL A 11 -3.42 8.60 -8.47
N PHE A 12 -3.33 7.27 -8.47
CA PHE A 12 -4.33 6.42 -7.84
C PHE A 12 -4.33 6.56 -6.31
N ALA A 13 -3.16 6.72 -5.68
CA ALA A 13 -3.07 7.00 -4.25
C ALA A 13 -3.70 8.36 -3.91
N PHE A 14 -3.46 9.40 -4.72
CA PHE A 14 -4.08 10.71 -4.53
C PHE A 14 -5.61 10.64 -4.61
N ILE A 15 -6.15 9.96 -5.64
CA ILE A 15 -7.59 9.73 -5.77
C ILE A 15 -8.12 8.96 -4.55
N GLY A 16 -7.41 7.91 -4.12
CA GLY A 16 -7.76 7.15 -2.91
C GLY A 16 -7.86 8.03 -1.66
N SER A 17 -6.90 8.93 -1.45
CA SER A 17 -6.90 9.86 -0.32
C SER A 17 -8.05 10.86 -0.38
N ILE A 18 -8.39 11.39 -1.57
CA ILE A 18 -9.56 12.27 -1.75
C ILE A 18 -10.85 11.54 -1.39
N VAL A 19 -11.00 10.30 -1.87
CA VAL A 19 -12.21 9.50 -1.60
C VAL A 19 -12.32 9.19 -0.10
N ALA A 20 -11.22 8.95 0.60
CA ALA A 20 -11.21 8.76 2.06
C ALA A 20 -11.69 10.01 2.82
N GLY A 21 -11.37 11.21 2.31
CA GLY A 21 -11.87 12.47 2.86
C GLY A 21 -13.37 12.67 2.66
N ARG A 22 -13.94 12.22 1.53
CA ARG A 22 -15.38 12.37 1.24
C ARG A 22 -16.25 11.27 1.86
N LYS A 23 -15.77 10.02 1.86
CA LYS A 23 -16.53 8.86 2.34
C LYS A 23 -15.71 8.13 3.39
N GLN A 24 -16.03 8.38 4.66
CA GLN A 24 -15.35 7.76 5.79
C GLN A 24 -15.95 6.36 6.06
N TRP A 25 -15.58 5.37 5.25
CA TRP A 25 -16.06 3.99 5.38
C TRP A 25 -14.91 3.02 5.05
N PRO A 26 -14.49 2.06 5.89
CA PRO A 26 -15.18 1.43 7.01
C PRO A 26 -14.91 2.07 8.39
N ALA A 27 -15.73 1.75 9.38
CA ALA A 27 -15.57 2.21 10.77
C ALA A 27 -14.16 1.90 11.34
N PRO A 28 -13.63 2.70 12.28
CA PRO A 28 -12.27 2.55 12.81
C PRO A 28 -11.96 1.14 13.33
N ASN A 29 -12.96 0.44 13.88
CA ASN A 29 -12.80 -0.93 14.39
C ASN A 29 -12.65 -2.01 13.29
N LYS A 30 -13.01 -1.70 12.04
CA LYS A 30 -12.92 -2.61 10.89
C LYS A 30 -11.77 -2.28 9.94
N LEU A 31 -10.96 -1.26 10.24
CA LEU A 31 -9.86 -0.80 9.38
C LEU A 31 -8.73 -1.84 9.28
N TRP A 32 -8.61 -2.72 10.27
CA TRP A 32 -7.63 -3.81 10.26
C TRP A 32 -7.89 -4.82 9.12
N ILE A 33 -9.15 -5.15 8.85
CA ILE A 33 -9.55 -6.15 7.83
C ILE A 33 -8.96 -5.83 6.43
N PRO A 34 -9.15 -4.62 5.86
CA PRO A 34 -8.56 -4.28 4.57
C PRO A 34 -7.04 -4.15 4.60
N VAL A 35 -6.44 -3.85 5.77
CA VAL A 35 -4.98 -3.84 5.92
C VAL A 35 -4.41 -5.27 5.80
N TYR A 36 -5.07 -6.27 6.40
CA TYR A 36 -4.67 -7.67 6.24
C TYR A 36 -4.92 -8.21 4.85
N LEU A 37 -6.05 -7.82 4.22
CA LEU A 37 -6.33 -8.14 2.83
C LEU A 37 -5.20 -7.65 1.92
N ARG A 38 -4.49 -6.59 2.32
CA ARG A 38 -3.39 -6.03 1.57
C ARG A 38 -2.16 -6.93 1.49
N LEU A 39 -1.95 -7.77 2.51
CA LEU A 39 -0.87 -8.77 2.50
C LEU A 39 -1.08 -9.80 1.39
N LEU A 40 -2.31 -10.05 0.94
CA LEU A 40 -2.59 -10.94 -0.19
C LEU A 40 -2.09 -10.39 -1.53
N TYR A 41 -1.91 -9.08 -1.67
CA TYR A 41 -1.30 -8.52 -2.88
C TYR A 41 0.18 -8.88 -3.00
N ILE A 42 0.91 -9.08 -1.90
CA ILE A 42 2.35 -9.41 -1.90
C ILE A 42 2.64 -10.73 -2.66
N PRO A 43 2.05 -11.89 -2.32
CA PRO A 43 2.26 -13.12 -3.08
C PRO A 43 1.73 -12.97 -4.51
N PHE A 44 0.64 -12.21 -4.71
CA PHE A 44 0.08 -11.97 -6.05
C PHE A 44 1.08 -11.23 -6.97
N PHE A 45 1.77 -10.21 -6.45
CA PHE A 45 2.84 -9.52 -7.18
C PHE A 45 4.06 -10.42 -7.47
N ILE A 46 4.35 -11.39 -6.60
CA ILE A 46 5.45 -12.36 -6.80
C ILE A 46 5.12 -13.38 -7.91
N PHE A 47 3.83 -13.67 -8.15
CA PHE A 47 3.36 -14.54 -9.23
C PHE A 47 3.09 -13.81 -10.57
N CYS A 48 2.95 -12.48 -10.55
CA CYS A 48 2.89 -11.65 -11.75
C CYS A 48 4.30 -11.40 -12.34
N ASN A 49 4.37 -11.25 -13.66
CA ASN A 49 5.61 -11.08 -14.42
C ASN A 49 6.30 -9.73 -14.12
N TYR A 50 7.01 -9.64 -12.99
CA TYR A 50 7.69 -8.40 -12.56
C TYR A 50 9.13 -8.28 -13.07
N LEU A 51 9.79 -9.37 -13.48
CA LEU A 51 11.14 -9.35 -14.08
C LEU A 51 11.33 -10.61 -14.96
N PRO A 52 11.40 -10.49 -16.30
CA PRO A 52 11.60 -11.63 -17.19
C PRO A 52 13.06 -12.12 -17.27
N GLU A 53 14.07 -11.32 -16.89
CA GLU A 53 15.48 -11.64 -17.19
C GLU A 53 16.27 -12.36 -16.08
N THR A 54 15.75 -12.48 -14.85
CA THR A 54 16.49 -13.03 -13.69
C THR A 54 15.60 -13.85 -12.74
N ARG A 55 14.77 -14.78 -13.27
CA ARG A 55 13.84 -15.58 -12.45
C ARG A 55 13.90 -17.08 -12.74
N SER A 56 13.81 -17.89 -11.67
CA SER A 56 13.80 -19.37 -11.63
C SER A 56 12.42 -20.01 -11.42
N LEU A 57 11.35 -19.22 -11.18
CA LEU A 57 9.99 -19.71 -10.87
C LEU A 57 9.00 -19.50 -12.04
N PRO A 58 8.02 -20.40 -12.25
CA PRO A 58 7.09 -20.33 -13.39
C PRO A 58 6.11 -19.14 -13.26
N VAL A 59 5.70 -18.59 -14.41
CA VAL A 59 4.75 -17.47 -14.56
C VAL A 59 3.36 -18.05 -14.77
N PHE A 60 2.40 -17.71 -13.90
CA PHE A 60 1.00 -18.17 -14.04
C PHE A 60 0.10 -17.16 -14.80
N PHE A 61 0.50 -15.89 -14.91
CA PHE A 61 -0.28 -14.85 -15.60
C PHE A 61 0.64 -13.93 -16.42
N GLU A 62 0.65 -14.10 -17.76
CA GLU A 62 1.40 -13.26 -18.71
C GLU A 62 0.73 -11.91 -19.02
N SER A 63 -0.51 -11.69 -18.56
CA SER A 63 -1.28 -10.50 -18.96
C SER A 63 -0.81 -9.23 -18.24
N THR A 64 -0.13 -8.35 -18.98
CA THR A 64 0.26 -6.99 -18.56
C THR A 64 -0.91 -6.16 -18.01
N TRP A 65 -2.13 -6.38 -18.53
CA TRP A 65 -3.32 -5.66 -18.09
C TRP A 65 -3.76 -6.02 -16.67
N LEU A 66 -3.67 -7.31 -16.29
CA LEU A 66 -3.99 -7.74 -14.93
C LEU A 66 -3.04 -7.11 -13.91
N PHE A 67 -1.74 -7.07 -14.24
CA PHE A 67 -0.75 -6.40 -13.41
C PHE A 67 -1.08 -4.92 -13.19
N VAL A 68 -1.44 -4.19 -14.26
CA VAL A 68 -1.80 -2.76 -14.17
C VAL A 68 -3.06 -2.54 -13.33
N ILE A 69 -4.09 -3.37 -13.50
CA ILE A 69 -5.34 -3.25 -12.73
C ILE A 69 -5.10 -3.52 -11.23
N ILE A 70 -4.30 -4.54 -10.91
CA ILE A 70 -3.97 -4.90 -9.53
C ILE A 70 -3.05 -3.84 -8.89
N ALA A 71 -2.08 -3.32 -9.64
CA ALA A 71 -1.25 -2.19 -9.19
C ALA A 71 -2.10 -0.94 -8.92
N ALA A 72 -3.06 -0.63 -9.80
CA ALA A 72 -3.97 0.49 -9.61
C ALA A 72 -4.86 0.30 -8.37
N SER A 73 -5.45 -0.87 -8.17
CA SER A 73 -6.30 -1.16 -6.99
C SER A 73 -5.51 -1.13 -5.69
N MET A 74 -4.28 -1.67 -5.68
CA MET A 74 -3.37 -1.62 -4.53
C MET A 74 -2.95 -0.19 -4.18
N SER A 75 -2.67 0.64 -5.19
CA SER A 75 -2.28 2.05 -5.03
C SER A 75 -3.43 2.88 -4.48
N PHE A 76 -4.63 2.69 -5.03
CA PHE A 76 -5.86 3.32 -4.54
C PHE A 76 -6.16 2.95 -3.09
N GLY A 77 -6.08 1.66 -2.76
CA GLY A 77 -6.21 1.19 -1.38
C GLY A 77 -5.17 1.80 -0.44
N SER A 78 -3.95 2.05 -0.93
CA SER A 78 -2.91 2.75 -0.15
C SER A 78 -3.35 4.11 0.33
N GLY A 79 -3.73 4.96 -0.62
CA GLY A 79 -4.12 6.33 -0.30
C GLY A 79 -5.34 6.35 0.58
N TYR A 80 -6.33 5.49 0.26
CA TYR A 80 -7.57 5.43 0.99
C TYR A 80 -7.39 5.04 2.46
N PHE A 81 -6.75 3.89 2.74
CA PHE A 81 -6.61 3.41 4.12
C PHE A 81 -5.59 4.21 4.92
N SER A 82 -4.50 4.69 4.30
CA SER A 82 -3.52 5.53 4.99
C SER A 82 -4.14 6.87 5.40
N GLY A 83 -4.89 7.52 4.51
CA GLY A 83 -5.61 8.75 4.83
C GLY A 83 -6.65 8.55 5.93
N LEU A 84 -7.44 7.46 5.83
CA LEU A 84 -8.46 7.14 6.82
C LEU A 84 -7.87 6.82 8.20
N ALA A 85 -6.75 6.10 8.26
CA ALA A 85 -6.04 5.80 9.50
C ALA A 85 -5.55 7.08 10.19
N MET A 86 -4.93 8.01 9.45
CA MET A 86 -4.46 9.29 10.01
C MET A 86 -5.62 10.16 10.51
N MET A 87 -6.75 10.18 9.78
CA MET A 87 -7.96 10.88 10.20
C MET A 87 -8.57 10.27 11.47
N TYR A 88 -8.64 8.94 11.58
CA TYR A 88 -9.20 8.28 12.75
C TYR A 88 -8.32 8.43 13.98
N THR A 89 -7.00 8.27 13.87
CA THR A 89 -6.08 8.45 15.00
C THR A 89 -6.21 9.83 15.63
N SER A 90 -6.38 10.86 14.82
CA SER A 90 -6.53 12.25 15.31
C SER A 90 -7.92 12.54 15.89
N LYS A 91 -8.96 11.81 15.47
CA LYS A 91 -10.35 11.97 15.95
C LYS A 91 -10.68 11.14 17.20
N THR A 92 -9.93 10.07 17.47
CA THR A 92 -10.17 9.18 18.63
C THR A 92 -9.62 9.73 19.94
N VAL A 93 -8.72 10.71 19.89
CA VAL A 93 -8.12 11.35 21.07
C VAL A 93 -8.74 12.72 21.34
N ASP A 94 -8.63 13.19 22.59
CA ASP A 94 -9.01 14.56 22.94
C ASP A 94 -8.34 15.60 22.02
N PRO A 95 -9.03 16.71 21.68
CA PRO A 95 -8.50 17.75 20.80
C PRO A 95 -7.14 18.31 21.25
N SER A 96 -6.92 18.37 22.56
CA SER A 96 -5.64 18.80 23.16
C SER A 96 -4.47 17.86 22.82
N LYS A 97 -4.74 16.57 22.56
CA LYS A 97 -3.75 15.53 22.24
C LYS A 97 -3.74 15.13 20.77
N ALA A 98 -4.67 15.64 19.95
CA ALA A 98 -4.81 15.31 18.54
C ALA A 98 -3.53 15.55 17.73
N GLN A 99 -2.80 16.64 18.01
CA GLN A 99 -1.54 16.93 17.34
C GLN A 99 -0.47 15.85 17.62
N VAL A 100 -0.34 15.43 18.88
CA VAL A 100 0.62 14.38 19.29
C VAL A 100 0.24 13.03 18.68
N ALA A 101 -1.05 12.69 18.67
CA ALA A 101 -1.54 11.46 18.05
C ALA A 101 -1.29 11.44 16.53
N GLY A 102 -1.48 12.58 15.84
CA GLY A 102 -1.14 12.74 14.43
C GLY A 102 0.35 12.55 14.15
N MET A 103 1.22 13.14 14.98
CA MET A 103 2.68 12.95 14.89
C MET A 103 3.08 11.48 15.08
N MET A 104 2.50 10.80 16.07
CA MET A 104 2.73 9.36 16.29
C MET A 104 2.27 8.52 15.10
N ALA A 105 1.10 8.82 14.53
CA ALA A 105 0.62 8.14 13.32
C ALA A 105 1.59 8.32 12.14
N GLY A 106 2.14 9.53 11.97
CA GLY A 106 3.15 9.82 10.96
C GLY A 106 4.45 9.02 11.18
N PHE A 107 4.91 8.93 12.43
CA PHE A 107 6.08 8.12 12.78
C PHE A 107 5.89 6.64 12.40
N PHE A 108 4.76 6.04 12.80
CA PHE A 108 4.48 4.65 12.46
C PHE A 108 4.34 4.43 10.95
N LEU A 109 3.76 5.38 10.21
CA LEU A 109 3.67 5.32 8.76
C LEU A 109 5.07 5.28 8.11
N ILE A 110 5.96 6.18 8.50
CA ILE A 110 7.34 6.24 7.96
C ILE A 110 8.12 4.97 8.34
N SER A 111 7.99 4.51 9.59
CA SER A 111 8.63 3.27 10.04
C SER A 111 8.18 2.06 9.21
N GLY A 112 6.89 2.00 8.86
CA GLY A 112 6.32 0.98 7.98
C GLY A 112 6.94 1.02 6.59
N ILE A 113 7.08 2.21 5.99
CA ILE A 113 7.72 2.38 4.68
C ILE A 113 9.17 1.88 4.71
N VAL A 114 9.95 2.28 5.72
CA VAL A 114 11.36 1.86 5.86
C VAL A 114 11.46 0.34 6.02
N SER A 115 10.63 -0.26 6.87
CA SER A 115 10.60 -1.72 7.05
C SER A 115 10.25 -2.46 5.74
N GLY A 116 9.32 -1.92 4.95
CA GLY A 116 8.94 -2.47 3.65
C GLY A 116 10.06 -2.40 2.60
N LEU A 117 10.87 -1.33 2.61
CA LEU A 117 12.04 -1.21 1.73
C LEU A 117 13.09 -2.28 2.07
N ILE A 118 13.36 -2.51 3.36
CA ILE A 118 14.27 -3.57 3.82
C ILE A 118 13.74 -4.95 3.42
N PHE A 119 12.45 -5.20 3.63
CA PHE A 119 11.82 -6.47 3.24
C PHE A 119 11.89 -6.72 1.73
N THR A 120 11.76 -5.66 0.92
CA THR A 120 11.94 -5.76 -0.54
C THR A 120 13.35 -6.18 -0.91
N MET A 121 14.39 -5.70 -0.20
CA MET A 121 15.76 -6.15 -0.41
C MET A 121 15.93 -7.64 -0.09
N VAL A 122 15.32 -8.13 1.00
CA VAL A 122 15.34 -9.54 1.38
C VAL A 122 14.64 -10.41 0.32
N ILE A 123 13.45 -10.01 -0.16
CA ILE A 123 12.74 -10.73 -1.23
C ILE A 123 13.60 -10.78 -2.50
N LYS A 124 14.20 -9.66 -2.90
CA LYS A 124 15.08 -9.63 -4.08
C LYS A 124 16.26 -10.59 -3.92
N MET A 125 16.89 -10.63 -2.74
CA MET A 125 17.96 -11.58 -2.45
C MET A 125 17.49 -13.04 -2.57
N VAL A 126 16.30 -13.38 -2.04
CA VAL A 126 15.74 -14.75 -2.13
C VAL A 126 15.35 -15.14 -3.55
N VAL A 127 14.88 -14.20 -4.36
CA VAL A 127 14.46 -14.46 -5.75
C VAL A 127 15.66 -14.57 -6.71
N THR A 128 16.77 -13.90 -6.40
CA THR A 128 17.99 -13.86 -7.24
C THR A 128 19.07 -14.87 -6.80
N ALA A 129 18.97 -15.43 -5.59
CA ALA A 129 19.80 -16.54 -5.11
C ALA A 129 19.36 -17.90 -5.68
#